data_AF-A0A434UYZ2-F1
#
_entry.id   AF-A0A434UYZ2-F1
#
_cell.length_a   1.000
_cell.length_b   1.000
_cell.length_c   1.000
_cell.angle_alpha   90.00
_cell.angle_beta   90.00
_cell.angle_gamma   90.00
#
_symmetry.space_group_name_H-M   'P 1'
#
loop_
_entity.id
_entity.type
_entity.pdbx_description
1 polymer ?
#
loop_
_entity_poly.entity_id
_entity_poly.type
_entity_poly.pdbx_seq_one_letter_code
_entity_poly.pdbx_strand_id
1 'polypeptide(L)'
;NGLHIERVRTPLGVVGVIYESRPNVTADAGALCLKAGNPVILRGGSDSLNSSAAIHACLVEGLKAAGLPQDAIQLVPTTDRAAVGEMLKGLGGNLDVIIPRGGRSLVERVQSEARVPVFAHLEGICHVYVDRSADLD
;
A
#
# COMPACT_ATOMS: atom_id res chain seq x y z
N ASN A 1 -27.15 25.59 24.62
CA ASN A 1 -27.41 24.15 24.37
C ASN A 1 -26.16 23.26 24.51
N GLY A 2 -24.94 23.79 24.75
CA GLY A 2 -23.82 22.98 25.28
C GLY A 2 -23.33 21.84 24.37
N LEU A 3 -23.62 21.90 23.07
CA LEU A 3 -23.27 20.85 22.12
C LEU A 3 -21.82 21.02 21.67
N HIS A 4 -21.00 19.99 21.88
CA HIS A 4 -19.62 19.93 21.39
C HIS A 4 -19.56 18.95 20.20
N ILE A 5 -19.25 19.47 19.02
CA ILE A 5 -19.06 18.68 17.79
C ILE A 5 -17.60 18.79 17.38
N GLU A 6 -16.95 17.66 17.14
CA GLU A 6 -15.58 17.60 16.64
C GLU A 6 -15.42 16.55 15.53
N ARG A 7 -14.34 16.69 14.75
CA ARG A 7 -13.93 15.74 13.73
C ARG A 7 -12.61 15.12 14.14
N VAL A 8 -12.63 13.85 14.48
CA VAL A 8 -11.45 13.08 14.90
C VAL A 8 -10.99 12.20 13.73
N ARG A 9 -9.67 12.11 13.52
CA ARG A 9 -9.09 11.23 12.50
C ARG A 9 -9.04 9.80 13.03
N THR A 10 -9.44 8.85 12.20
CA THR A 10 -9.33 7.41 12.48
C THR A 10 -8.52 6.73 11.37
N PRO A 11 -7.96 5.53 11.62
CA PRO A 11 -7.42 4.69 10.56
C PRO A 11 -8.47 4.42 9.48
N LEU A 12 -8.01 4.11 8.28
CA LEU A 12 -8.87 3.73 7.15
C LEU A 12 -9.46 2.34 7.36
N GLY A 13 -8.68 1.42 7.91
CA GLY A 13 -9.00 0.00 8.01
C GLY A 13 -7.84 -0.85 7.52
N VAL A 14 -8.11 -1.91 6.75
CA VAL A 14 -7.10 -2.82 6.20
C VAL A 14 -6.61 -2.32 4.84
N VAL A 15 -5.30 -2.14 4.73
CA VAL A 15 -4.64 -1.67 3.51
C VAL A 15 -4.04 -2.86 2.74
N GLY A 16 -4.37 -3.00 1.47
CA GLY A 16 -3.70 -3.92 0.55
C GLY A 16 -2.61 -3.20 -0.24
N VAL A 17 -1.37 -3.67 -0.20
CA VAL A 17 -0.28 -3.08 -1.01
C VAL A 17 0.27 -4.13 -1.97
N ILE A 18 0.16 -3.84 -3.26
CA ILE A 18 0.63 -4.71 -4.33
C ILE A 18 1.82 -4.03 -4.99
N TYR A 19 2.98 -4.67 -4.98
CA TYR A 19 4.23 -4.09 -5.49
C TYR A 19 5.05 -5.09 -6.29
N GLU A 20 5.94 -4.57 -7.14
CA GLU A 20 6.82 -5.35 -8.00
C GLU A 20 8.17 -5.64 -7.30
N SER A 21 9.27 -5.77 -8.05
CA SER A 21 10.62 -6.15 -7.59
C SER A 21 11.31 -5.05 -6.77
N ARG A 22 10.64 -4.55 -5.73
CA ARG A 22 11.09 -3.48 -4.83
C ARG A 22 10.92 -3.94 -3.37
N PRO A 23 11.81 -4.80 -2.85
CA PRO A 23 11.64 -5.38 -1.50
C PRO A 23 11.66 -4.33 -0.38
N ASN A 24 12.24 -3.14 -0.60
CA ASN A 24 12.16 -2.04 0.37
C ASN A 24 10.70 -1.61 0.66
N VAL A 25 9.78 -1.80 -0.31
CA VAL A 25 8.36 -1.48 -0.12
C VAL A 25 7.75 -2.31 1.01
N THR A 26 8.25 -3.51 1.28
CA THR A 26 7.82 -4.30 2.45
C THR A 26 8.03 -3.54 3.75
N ALA A 27 9.20 -2.90 3.92
CA ALA A 27 9.51 -2.09 5.09
C ALA A 27 8.72 -0.77 5.08
N ASP A 28 8.79 -0.03 3.97
CA ASP A 28 8.20 1.31 3.86
C ASP A 28 6.68 1.28 4.05
N ALA A 29 5.99 0.42 3.30
CA ALA A 29 4.54 0.31 3.39
C ALA A 29 4.10 -0.32 4.72
N GLY A 30 4.84 -1.33 5.21
CA GLY A 30 4.62 -1.94 6.52
C GLY A 30 4.63 -0.91 7.64
N ALA A 31 5.71 -0.12 7.72
CA ALA A 31 5.90 0.88 8.77
C ALA A 31 4.90 2.05 8.67
N LEU A 32 4.62 2.56 7.46
CA LEU A 32 3.69 3.67 7.28
C LEU A 32 2.24 3.28 7.64
N CYS A 33 1.79 2.11 7.20
CA CYS A 33 0.45 1.61 7.54
C CYS A 33 0.32 1.42 9.06
N LEU A 34 1.30 0.75 9.67
CA LEU A 34 1.33 0.54 11.13
C LEU A 34 1.29 1.86 11.89
N LYS A 35 2.13 2.83 11.50
CA LYS A 35 2.18 4.15 12.14
C LYS A 35 0.87 4.92 12.03
N ALA A 36 0.15 4.73 10.92
CA ALA A 36 -1.18 5.31 10.69
C ALA A 36 -2.32 4.50 11.34
N GLY A 37 -2.01 3.43 12.08
CA GLY A 37 -2.99 2.58 12.77
C GLY A 37 -3.73 1.60 11.87
N ASN A 38 -3.21 1.31 10.67
CA ASN A 38 -3.82 0.39 9.72
C ASN A 38 -3.05 -0.94 9.68
N PRO A 39 -3.70 -2.10 9.82
CA PRO A 39 -3.10 -3.35 9.39
C PRO A 39 -2.88 -3.37 7.88
N VAL A 40 -1.89 -4.14 7.42
CA VAL A 40 -1.52 -4.20 6.01
C VAL A 40 -1.29 -5.61 5.51
N ILE A 41 -1.80 -5.90 4.31
CA ILE A 41 -1.53 -7.12 3.54
C ILE A 41 -0.64 -6.76 2.36
N LEU A 42 0.57 -7.30 2.37
CA LEU A 42 1.64 -7.02 1.42
C LEU A 42 1.71 -8.15 0.38
N ARG A 43 1.68 -7.80 -0.90
CA ARG A 43 1.95 -8.72 -2.00
C ARG A 43 3.07 -8.15 -2.88
N GLY A 44 4.27 -8.71 -2.73
CA GLY A 44 5.45 -8.36 -3.52
C GLY A 44 5.57 -9.13 -4.84
N GLY A 45 6.54 -8.74 -5.67
CA GLY A 45 6.90 -9.46 -6.90
C GLY A 45 7.64 -10.76 -6.60
N SER A 46 7.48 -11.76 -7.49
CA SER A 46 8.14 -13.08 -7.40
C SER A 46 9.65 -12.97 -7.22
N ASP A 47 10.27 -12.03 -7.94
CA ASP A 47 11.72 -11.88 -8.02
C ASP A 47 12.32 -11.31 -6.72
N SER A 48 11.46 -10.79 -5.84
CA SER A 48 11.83 -10.19 -4.55
C SER A 48 11.29 -10.97 -3.34
N LEU A 49 10.81 -12.20 -3.54
CA LEU A 49 10.15 -13.01 -2.50
C LEU A 49 11.02 -13.19 -1.26
N ASN A 50 12.25 -13.68 -1.44
CA ASN A 50 13.16 -13.98 -0.34
C ASN A 50 13.55 -12.72 0.45
N SER A 51 13.85 -11.62 -0.25
CA SER A 51 14.17 -10.35 0.40
C SER A 51 12.98 -9.76 1.15
N SER A 52 11.78 -9.83 0.57
CA SER A 52 10.55 -9.36 1.21
C SER A 52 10.22 -10.21 2.45
N ALA A 53 10.42 -11.52 2.38
CA ALA A 53 10.23 -12.42 3.52
C ALA A 53 11.21 -12.12 4.67
N ALA A 54 12.48 -11.87 4.37
CA ALA A 54 13.47 -11.49 5.39
C ALA A 54 13.12 -10.16 6.07
N ILE A 55 12.69 -9.16 5.29
CA ILE A 55 12.23 -7.86 5.82
C ILE A 55 10.97 -8.04 6.67
N HIS A 56 10.00 -8.82 6.19
CA HIS A 56 8.78 -9.13 6.93
C HIS A 56 9.07 -9.81 8.27
N ALA A 57 10.02 -10.75 8.32
CA ALA A 57 10.45 -11.38 9.56
C ALA A 57 10.96 -10.35 10.58
N CYS A 58 11.80 -9.40 10.15
CA CYS A 58 12.29 -8.32 11.01
C CYS A 58 11.15 -7.42 11.52
N LEU A 59 10.17 -7.11 10.67
CA LEU A 59 8.98 -6.35 11.08
C LEU A 59 8.17 -7.11 12.14
N VAL A 60 7.97 -8.41 11.96
CA VAL A 60 7.27 -9.27 12.93
C VAL A 60 7.99 -9.33 14.26
N GLU A 61 9.33 -9.39 14.28
CA GLU A 61 10.12 -9.28 15.51
C GLU A 61 9.87 -7.94 16.22
N GLY A 62 9.86 -6.84 15.47
CA GLY A 62 9.53 -5.51 16.00
C GLY A 62 8.12 -5.43 16.59
N LEU A 63 7.11 -6.00 15.90
CA LEU A 63 5.73 -6.08 16.38
C LEU A 63 5.64 -6.84 17.71
N LYS A 64 6.32 -8.00 17.81
CA LYS A 64 6.39 -8.78 19.05
C LYS A 64 7.02 -7.99 20.19
N ALA A 65 8.16 -7.35 19.94
CA ALA A 65 8.86 -6.55 20.95
C ALA A 65 8.00 -5.37 21.46
N ALA A 66 7.13 -4.82 20.60
CA ALA A 66 6.19 -3.76 20.95
C ALA A 66 4.86 -4.25 21.56
N GLY A 67 4.64 -5.57 21.67
CA GLY A 67 3.37 -6.13 22.17
C GLY A 67 2.19 -5.97 21.20
N LEU A 68 2.47 -5.82 19.90
CA LEU A 68 1.45 -5.66 18.85
C LEU A 68 1.12 -6.99 18.17
N PRO A 69 -0.09 -7.13 17.59
CA PRO A 69 -0.45 -8.32 16.82
C PRO A 69 0.51 -8.52 15.64
N GLN A 70 1.03 -9.74 15.48
CA GLN A 70 1.93 -10.08 14.37
C GLN A 70 1.22 -9.94 13.01
N ASP A 71 -0.09 -10.17 12.99
CA ASP A 71 -0.95 -10.07 11.81
C ASP A 71 -1.24 -8.62 11.40
N ALA A 72 -0.73 -7.62 12.14
CA ALA A 72 -0.80 -6.22 11.74
C ALA A 72 -0.01 -5.95 10.44
N ILE A 73 1.00 -6.77 10.14
CA ILE A 73 1.73 -6.74 8.87
C ILE A 73 1.82 -8.16 8.33
N GLN A 74 1.08 -8.46 7.27
CA GLN A 74 1.08 -9.77 6.63
C GLN A 74 1.74 -9.73 5.26
N LEU A 75 2.47 -10.79 4.92
CA LEU A 75 3.01 -11.02 3.58
C LEU A 75 2.26 -12.19 2.95
N VAL A 76 1.71 -12.00 1.75
CA VAL A 76 1.00 -13.05 1.02
C VAL A 76 1.97 -14.21 0.73
N PRO A 77 1.71 -15.44 1.22
CA PRO A 77 2.67 -16.54 1.19
C PRO A 77 2.65 -17.33 -0.13
N THR A 78 2.41 -16.65 -1.26
CA THR A 78 2.41 -17.26 -2.59
C THR A 78 2.82 -16.25 -3.65
N THR A 79 3.49 -16.75 -4.69
CA THR A 79 3.83 -15.98 -5.89
C THR A 79 2.73 -16.00 -6.94
N ASP A 80 1.69 -16.81 -6.76
CA ASP A 80 0.59 -16.94 -7.71
C ASP A 80 -0.07 -15.59 -7.98
N ARG A 81 -0.29 -15.29 -9.27
CA ARG A 81 -0.98 -14.08 -9.71
C ARG A 81 -2.46 -14.09 -9.36
N ALA A 82 -3.05 -15.25 -9.08
CA ALA A 82 -4.43 -15.37 -8.61
C ALA A 82 -4.66 -14.62 -7.29
N ALA A 83 -3.66 -14.61 -6.39
CA ALA A 83 -3.76 -13.88 -5.12
C ALA A 83 -3.98 -12.37 -5.31
N VAL A 84 -3.39 -11.78 -6.35
CA VAL A 84 -3.66 -10.37 -6.72
C VAL A 84 -5.13 -10.21 -7.07
N GLY A 85 -5.71 -11.13 -7.85
CA GLY A 85 -7.13 -11.09 -8.21
C GLY A 85 -8.05 -11.13 -6.98
N GLU A 86 -7.76 -11.99 -6.00
CA GLU A 86 -8.53 -12.06 -4.76
C GLU A 86 -8.41 -10.78 -3.90
N MET A 87 -7.21 -10.20 -3.84
CA MET A 87 -7.03 -8.89 -3.21
C MET A 87 -7.84 -7.80 -3.91
N LEU A 88 -7.83 -7.75 -5.25
CA LEU A 88 -8.58 -6.76 -6.03
C LEU A 88 -10.10 -6.91 -5.88
N LYS A 89 -10.61 -8.12 -5.68
CA LYS A 89 -12.01 -8.39 -5.31
C LYS A 89 -12.34 -7.95 -3.88
N GLY A 90 -11.34 -7.61 -3.07
CA GLY A 90 -11.47 -7.10 -1.71
C GLY A 90 -11.53 -8.16 -0.61
N LEU A 91 -11.10 -9.40 -0.90
CA LEU A 91 -11.06 -10.51 0.07
C LEU A 91 -12.38 -10.67 0.87
N GLY A 92 -13.52 -10.54 0.19
CA GLY A 92 -14.84 -10.65 0.83
C GLY A 92 -15.21 -9.46 1.74
N GLY A 93 -14.70 -8.26 1.45
CA GLY A 93 -14.96 -7.05 2.24
C GLY A 93 -13.97 -6.83 3.38
N ASN A 94 -12.82 -7.50 3.36
CA ASN A 94 -11.77 -7.38 4.38
C ASN A 94 -10.61 -6.47 3.95
N LEU A 95 -10.75 -5.76 2.81
CA LEU A 95 -9.81 -4.74 2.35
C LEU A 95 -10.56 -3.44 2.11
N ASP A 96 -10.08 -2.35 2.73
CA ASP A 96 -10.70 -1.02 2.64
C ASP A 96 -10.06 -0.16 1.55
N VAL A 97 -8.77 -0.36 1.27
CA VAL A 97 -8.05 0.36 0.21
C VAL A 97 -6.91 -0.46 -0.37
N ILE A 98 -6.66 -0.28 -1.68
CA ILE A 98 -5.52 -0.88 -2.38
C ILE A 98 -4.55 0.19 -2.89
N ILE A 99 -3.26 -0.06 -2.70
CA ILE A 99 -2.16 0.80 -3.16
C ILE A 99 -1.26 0.00 -4.10
N PRO A 100 -1.30 0.24 -5.43
CA PRO A 100 -0.35 -0.33 -6.36
C PRO A 100 0.98 0.45 -6.36
N ARG A 101 2.11 -0.27 -6.32
CA ARG A 101 3.46 0.28 -6.45
C ARG A 101 4.27 -0.52 -7.47
N GLY A 102 4.15 -0.15 -8.73
CA GLY A 102 4.85 -0.80 -9.83
C GLY A 102 4.73 -0.01 -11.12
N GLY A 103 5.06 -0.65 -12.23
CA GLY A 103 4.93 -0.09 -13.56
C GLY A 103 3.48 0.15 -13.98
N ARG A 104 3.35 0.80 -15.15
CA ARG A 104 2.07 1.17 -15.77
C ARG A 104 1.11 -0.01 -15.88
N SER A 105 1.58 -1.18 -16.30
CA SER A 105 0.75 -2.38 -16.46
C SER A 105 0.12 -2.86 -15.15
N LEU A 106 0.82 -2.75 -14.01
CA LEU A 106 0.25 -3.09 -12.72
C LEU A 106 -0.82 -2.08 -12.33
N VAL A 107 -0.51 -0.78 -12.47
CA VAL A 107 -1.44 0.29 -12.11
C VAL A 107 -2.72 0.22 -12.93
N GLU A 108 -2.60 0.05 -14.25
CA GLU A 108 -3.75 -0.13 -15.16
C GLU A 108 -4.60 -1.33 -14.77
N ARG A 109 -3.95 -2.47 -14.48
CA ARG A 109 -4.67 -3.68 -14.04
C ARG A 109 -5.45 -3.46 -12.74
N VAL A 110 -4.81 -2.85 -11.74
CA VAL A 110 -5.46 -2.54 -10.46
C VAL A 110 -6.63 -1.60 -10.69
N GLN A 111 -6.48 -0.56 -11.50
CA GLN A 111 -7.57 0.37 -11.82
C GLN A 111 -8.74 -0.30 -12.55
N SER A 112 -8.47 -1.27 -13.44
CA SER A 112 -9.55 -1.95 -14.19
C SER A 112 -10.27 -3.04 -13.38
N GLU A 113 -9.54 -3.76 -12.52
CA GLU A 113 -10.06 -4.97 -11.86
C GLU A 113 -10.53 -4.72 -10.42
N ALA A 114 -10.01 -3.70 -9.73
CA ALA A 114 -10.34 -3.47 -8.33
C ALA A 114 -11.85 -3.22 -8.09
N ARG A 115 -12.34 -3.78 -6.99
CA ARG A 115 -13.68 -3.50 -6.42
C ARG A 115 -13.59 -2.76 -5.08
N VAL A 116 -12.38 -2.58 -4.59
CA VAL A 116 -12.01 -1.81 -3.41
C VAL A 116 -11.51 -0.43 -3.85
N PRO A 117 -11.69 0.66 -3.06
CA PRO A 117 -11.04 1.93 -3.31
C PRO A 117 -9.53 1.81 -3.61
N VAL A 118 -9.04 2.56 -4.59
CA VAL A 118 -7.63 2.50 -5.02
C VAL A 118 -6.98 3.86 -4.86
N PHE A 119 -5.82 3.91 -4.20
CA PHE A 119 -4.92 5.06 -4.24
C PHE A 119 -3.83 4.82 -5.28
N ALA A 120 -4.14 5.23 -6.52
CA ALA A 120 -3.20 5.22 -7.63
C ALA A 120 -3.10 6.62 -8.23
N HIS A 121 -1.92 6.94 -8.74
CA HIS A 121 -1.74 8.08 -9.64
C HIS A 121 -1.83 7.59 -11.07
N LEU A 122 -2.37 8.43 -11.95
CA LEU A 122 -2.24 8.26 -13.39
C LEU A 122 -0.85 8.69 -13.85
N GLU A 123 -0.58 8.59 -15.15
CA GLU A 123 0.67 9.03 -15.76
C GLU A 123 1.01 10.47 -15.33
N GLY A 124 2.19 10.66 -14.75
CA GLY A 124 2.64 11.96 -14.25
C GLY A 124 3.12 12.85 -15.39
N ILE A 125 2.18 13.40 -16.17
CA ILE A 125 2.52 14.33 -17.26
C ILE A 125 2.90 15.67 -16.65
N CYS A 126 4.20 15.93 -16.60
CA CYS A 126 4.75 17.18 -16.07
C CYS A 126 4.98 18.16 -17.21
N HIS A 127 4.40 19.36 -17.13
CA HIS A 127 4.63 20.44 -18.08
C HIS A 127 5.33 21.60 -17.37
N VAL A 128 6.27 22.23 -18.07
CA VAL A 128 6.87 23.49 -17.65
C VAL A 128 6.46 24.55 -18.66
N TYR A 129 5.81 25.60 -18.18
CA TYR A 129 5.47 26.78 -18.98
C TYR A 129 6.44 27.91 -18.62
N VAL A 130 7.22 28.33 -19.61
CA VAL A 130 8.08 29.51 -19.50
C VAL A 130 7.29 30.70 -20.02
N ASP A 131 6.83 31.54 -19.10
CA ASP A 131 6.09 32.74 -19.43
C ASP A 131 6.97 33.73 -20.22
N ARG A 132 6.35 34.61 -21.02
CA ARG A 132 7.06 35.65 -21.77
C ARG A 132 7.92 36.55 -20.86
N SER A 133 7.50 36.75 -19.62
CA SER A 133 8.19 37.59 -18.63
C SER A 133 9.18 36.83 -17.75
N ALA A 134 9.41 35.54 -18.01
CA ALA A 134 10.33 34.75 -17.21
C ALA A 134 11.76 35.30 -17.29
N ASP A 135 12.40 35.40 -16.13
CA ASP A 135 13.83 35.63 -16.03
C ASP A 135 14.58 34.39 -16.55
N LEU A 136 15.60 34.62 -17.37
CA LEU A 136 16.33 33.57 -18.08
C LEU A 136 17.64 33.19 -17.37
N ASP A 137 18.02 33.93 -16.34
CA ASP A 137 19.26 33.73 -15.59
C ASP A 137 19.12 32.70 -14.43
#